data_AF-A0A8T5H4E9-F1
#
_entry.id   AF-A0A8T5H4E9-F1
#
_cell.length_a   1.000
_cell.length_b   1.000
_cell.length_c   1.000
_cell.angle_alpha   90.00
_cell.angle_beta   90.00
_cell.angle_gamma   90.00
#
_symmetry.space_group_name_H-M   'P 1'
#
loop_
_entity.id
_entity.type
_entity.pdbx_description
1 polymer ?
#
loop_
_entity_poly.entity_id
_entity_poly.type
_entity_poly.pdbx_seq_one_letter_code
_entity_poly.pdbx_strand_id
1 'polypeptide(L)'
;MKLYQASLWKKVFKPSKKKKLESSSNQIHTIKEILEDLNKQTEQILPLLNTLIELEEERKVTRAGLQEINLKTQAKIMDQLLDKYSYIEDDIVINGIRLKHIASTLLEHAKKAELIELVQQRKKKWQLDK
;
A
#
# COMPACT_ATOMS: atom_id res chain seq x y z
N MET A 1 -50.49 -5.38 2.05
CA MET A 1 -49.38 -4.45 2.32
C MET A 1 -49.12 -3.60 1.08
N LYS A 2 -49.08 -2.27 1.23
CA LYS A 2 -49.13 -1.29 0.14
C LYS A 2 -47.83 -1.31 -0.71
N LEU A 3 -47.98 -1.54 -2.02
CA LEU A 3 -46.93 -1.47 -3.05
C LEU A 3 -46.11 -0.16 -3.02
N TYR A 4 -46.67 0.92 -2.47
CA TYR A 4 -46.00 2.21 -2.29
C TYR A 4 -44.81 2.16 -1.33
N GLN A 5 -44.82 1.27 -0.32
CA GLN A 5 -43.69 1.13 0.59
C GLN A 5 -42.46 0.55 -0.15
N ALA A 6 -42.65 -0.42 -1.06
CA ALA A 6 -41.55 -1.06 -1.78
C ALA A 6 -40.76 -0.12 -2.72
N SER A 7 -41.38 0.93 -3.26
CA SER A 7 -40.71 1.88 -4.16
C SER A 7 -39.79 2.86 -3.44
N LEU A 8 -40.11 3.22 -2.19
CA LEU A 8 -39.28 4.03 -1.32
C LEU A 8 -38.04 3.26 -0.86
N TRP A 9 -38.19 1.99 -0.46
CA TRP A 9 -37.06 1.12 -0.10
C TRP A 9 -36.06 0.96 -1.25
N LYS A 10 -36.51 0.84 -2.51
CA LYS A 10 -35.59 0.76 -3.67
C LYS A 10 -34.81 2.07 -3.95
N LYS A 11 -35.32 3.23 -3.54
CA LYS A 11 -34.61 4.52 -3.69
C LYS A 11 -33.56 4.74 -2.60
N VAL A 12 -33.83 4.25 -1.38
CA VAL A 12 -32.88 4.31 -0.25
C VAL A 12 -31.77 3.26 -0.41
N PHE A 13 -32.12 2.08 -0.90
CA PHE A 13 -31.18 1.00 -1.22
C PHE A 13 -30.83 0.97 -2.71
N LYS A 14 -30.47 2.12 -3.30
CA LYS A 14 -29.77 2.08 -4.59
C LYS A 14 -28.50 1.26 -4.35
N PRO A 15 -28.31 0.09 -5.01
CA PRO A 15 -27.04 -0.60 -4.91
C PRO A 15 -25.99 0.41 -5.35
N SER A 16 -25.07 0.76 -4.44
CA SER A 16 -23.92 1.58 -4.78
C SER A 16 -23.36 0.98 -6.05
N LYS A 17 -23.31 1.76 -7.15
CA LYS A 17 -22.71 1.30 -8.41
C LYS A 17 -21.39 0.66 -8.01
N LYS A 18 -21.29 -0.68 -8.08
CA LYS A 18 -20.06 -1.38 -7.74
C LYS A 18 -19.01 -0.70 -8.61
N LYS A 19 -18.05 0.02 -8.00
CA LYS A 19 -16.93 0.61 -8.74
C LYS A 19 -16.41 -0.53 -9.59
N LYS A 20 -16.47 -0.37 -10.90
CA LYS A 20 -16.05 -1.41 -11.84
C LYS A 20 -14.58 -1.65 -11.51
N LEU A 21 -14.26 -2.83 -10.98
CA LEU A 21 -12.86 -3.14 -10.69
C LEU A 21 -12.09 -3.04 -12.00
N GLU A 22 -10.92 -2.39 -11.92
CA GLU A 22 -10.02 -2.26 -13.05
C GLU A 22 -9.60 -3.64 -13.56
N SER A 23 -9.24 -3.70 -14.84
CA SER A 23 -8.73 -4.95 -15.43
C SER A 23 -7.44 -5.37 -14.72
N SER A 24 -7.17 -6.68 -14.67
CA SER A 24 -5.91 -7.17 -14.09
C SER A 24 -4.67 -6.59 -14.77
N SER A 25 -4.74 -6.30 -16.08
CA SER A 25 -3.65 -5.63 -16.81
C SER A 25 -3.38 -4.23 -16.28
N ASN A 26 -4.44 -3.42 -16.06
CA ASN A 26 -4.29 -2.08 -15.51
C ASN A 26 -3.73 -2.15 -14.09
N GLN A 27 -4.22 -3.07 -13.26
CA GLN A 27 -3.70 -3.27 -11.90
C GLN A 27 -2.22 -3.65 -11.90
N ILE A 28 -1.76 -4.49 -12.84
CA ILE A 28 -0.33 -4.83 -12.99
C ILE A 28 0.49 -3.59 -13.37
N HIS A 29 0.00 -2.76 -14.30
CA HIS A 29 0.66 -1.51 -14.66
C HIS A 29 0.76 -0.55 -13.47
N THR A 30 -0.33 -0.37 -12.71
CA THR A 30 -0.33 0.47 -11.51
C THR A 30 0.65 -0.03 -10.46
N ILE A 31 0.73 -1.35 -10.23
CA ILE A 31 1.73 -1.91 -9.31
C ILE A 31 3.15 -1.60 -9.80
N LYS A 32 3.40 -1.77 -11.10
CA LYS A 32 4.71 -1.46 -11.70
C LYS A 32 5.08 0.03 -11.52
N GLU A 33 4.17 0.93 -11.85
CA GLU A 33 4.39 2.39 -11.73
C GLU A 33 4.69 2.79 -10.29
N ILE A 34 3.97 2.24 -9.31
CA ILE A 34 4.21 2.55 -7.90
C ILE A 34 5.55 1.97 -7.41
N LEU A 35 5.94 0.78 -7.87
CA LEU A 35 7.27 0.24 -7.54
C LEU A 35 8.40 1.09 -8.15
N GLU A 36 8.20 1.63 -9.34
CA GLU A 36 9.14 2.58 -9.97
C GLU A 36 9.18 3.91 -9.20
N ASP A 37 8.05 4.40 -8.71
CA ASP A 37 7.99 5.60 -7.88
C ASP A 37 8.63 5.38 -6.50
N LEU A 38 8.40 4.21 -5.88
CA LEU A 38 9.03 3.82 -4.62
C LEU A 38 10.56 3.84 -4.71
N ASN A 39 11.13 3.42 -5.85
CA ASN A 39 12.56 3.53 -6.07
C ASN A 39 13.04 4.98 -6.00
N LYS A 40 12.31 5.92 -6.64
CA LYS A 40 12.61 7.36 -6.57
C LYS A 40 12.42 7.93 -5.17
N GLN A 41 11.39 7.49 -4.44
CA GLN A 41 11.18 7.91 -3.05
C GLN A 41 12.33 7.44 -2.15
N THR A 42 12.83 6.23 -2.39
CA THR A 42 13.98 5.67 -1.66
C THR A 42 15.24 6.50 -1.89
N GLU A 43 15.50 6.95 -3.12
CA GLU A 43 16.61 7.87 -3.45
C GLU A 43 16.56 9.19 -2.66
N GLN A 44 15.38 9.66 -2.25
CA GLN A 44 15.22 10.85 -1.42
C GLN A 44 15.34 10.59 0.10
N ILE A 45 15.01 9.37 0.55
CA ILE A 45 15.07 8.97 1.96
C ILE A 45 16.50 8.66 2.40
N LEU A 46 17.28 8.00 1.54
CA LEU A 46 18.64 7.57 1.87
C LEU A 46 19.54 8.73 2.37
N PRO A 47 19.57 9.92 1.74
CA PRO A 47 20.33 11.06 2.25
C PRO A 47 19.89 11.48 3.66
N LEU A 48 18.57 11.50 3.94
CA LEU A 48 18.05 11.87 5.25
C LEU A 48 18.50 10.88 6.34
N LEU A 49 18.47 9.59 6.03
CA LEU A 49 18.97 8.54 6.94
C LEU A 49 20.48 8.68 7.18
N ASN A 50 21.26 8.97 6.15
CA ASN A 50 22.70 9.20 6.29
C ASN A 50 22.99 10.42 7.17
N THR A 51 22.28 11.53 6.96
CA THR A 51 22.40 12.71 7.82
C THR A 51 22.00 12.41 9.26
N LEU A 52 20.96 11.61 9.48
CA LEU A 52 20.55 11.21 10.83
C LEU A 52 21.62 10.37 11.52
N ILE A 53 22.26 9.43 10.79
CA ILE A 53 23.39 8.64 11.30
C ILE A 53 24.55 9.55 11.70
N GLU A 54 24.93 10.51 10.86
CA GLU A 54 25.99 11.47 11.16
C GLU A 54 25.68 12.30 12.42
N LEU A 55 24.44 12.80 12.53
CA LEU A 55 24.00 13.57 13.70
C LEU A 55 23.98 12.72 14.98
N GLU A 56 23.65 11.44 14.90
CA GLU A 56 23.71 10.54 16.07
C GLU A 56 25.14 10.27 16.52
N GLU A 57 26.08 10.11 15.59
CA GLU A 57 27.50 10.00 15.94
C GLU A 57 28.05 11.30 16.53
N GLU A 58 27.70 12.45 15.94
CA GLU A 58 28.08 13.78 16.46
C GLU A 58 27.56 13.96 17.89
N ARG A 59 26.30 13.60 18.16
CA ARG A 59 25.67 13.76 19.47
C ARG A 59 26.46 13.08 20.60
N LYS A 60 27.10 11.93 20.34
CA LYS A 60 27.89 11.18 21.33
C LYS A 60 29.13 11.93 21.82
N VAL A 61 29.68 12.82 21.00
CA VAL A 61 30.95 13.53 21.28
C VAL A 61 30.74 15.01 21.62
N THR A 62 29.49 15.48 21.63
CA THR A 62 29.15 16.90 21.65
C THR A 62 28.89 17.45 23.05
N ARG A 63 29.32 18.70 23.29
CA ARG A 63 29.11 19.43 24.57
C ARG A 63 27.69 20.03 24.66
N ALA A 64 27.24 20.30 25.89
CA ALA A 64 25.85 20.64 26.23
C ALA A 64 25.13 21.68 25.32
N GLY A 65 25.81 22.73 24.86
CA GLY A 65 25.17 23.77 24.02
C GLY A 65 24.91 23.35 22.56
N LEU A 66 25.75 22.49 21.99
CA LEU A 66 25.60 21.98 20.63
C LEU A 66 24.66 20.76 20.58
N GLN A 67 24.48 20.08 21.72
CA GLN A 67 23.58 18.95 21.86
C GLN A 67 22.12 19.33 21.60
N GLU A 68 21.68 20.52 22.05
CA GLU A 68 20.31 20.99 21.80
C GLU A 68 20.04 21.23 20.30
N ILE A 69 21.00 21.85 19.60
CA ILE A 69 20.89 22.13 18.17
C ILE A 69 20.87 20.82 17.37
N ASN A 70 21.75 19.88 17.71
CA ASN A 70 21.79 18.56 17.09
C ASN A 70 20.45 17.82 17.28
N LEU A 71 19.93 17.76 18.52
CA LEU A 71 18.63 17.14 18.81
C LEU A 71 17.46 17.77 18.04
N LYS A 72 17.41 19.11 17.96
CA LYS A 72 16.39 19.81 17.16
C LYS A 72 16.49 19.47 15.68
N THR A 73 17.70 19.30 15.16
CA THR A 73 17.93 18.91 13.77
C THR A 73 17.52 17.46 13.51
N GLN A 74 17.88 16.53 14.39
CA GLN A 74 17.44 15.14 14.33
C GLN A 74 15.91 15.03 14.35
N ALA A 75 15.23 15.77 15.23
CA ALA A 75 13.76 15.78 15.31
C ALA A 75 13.13 16.20 13.99
N LYS A 76 13.64 17.27 13.35
CA LYS A 76 13.14 17.74 12.06
C LYS A 76 13.34 16.70 10.94
N ILE A 77 14.47 16.01 10.92
CA ILE A 77 14.73 14.94 9.95
C ILE A 77 13.78 13.76 10.21
N MET A 78 13.53 13.43 11.48
CA MET A 78 12.62 12.36 11.86
C MET A 78 11.19 12.65 11.40
N ASP A 79 10.70 13.88 11.57
CA ASP A 79 9.36 14.28 11.06
C ASP A 79 9.26 14.03 9.54
N GLN A 80 10.30 14.43 8.78
CA GLN A 80 10.33 14.21 7.33
C GLN A 80 10.37 12.74 6.94
N LEU A 81 11.12 11.92 7.70
CA LEU A 81 11.20 10.48 7.46
C LEU A 81 9.87 9.80 7.76
N LEU A 82 9.23 10.13 8.88
CA LEU A 82 7.93 9.58 9.27
C LEU A 82 6.85 9.89 8.23
N ASP A 83 6.77 11.15 7.78
CA ASP A 83 5.83 11.55 6.74
C ASP A 83 6.05 10.74 5.45
N LYS A 84 7.31 10.65 4.98
CA LYS A 84 7.64 9.90 3.75
C LYS A 84 7.34 8.40 3.88
N TYR A 85 7.67 7.80 5.02
CA TYR A 85 7.42 6.37 5.25
C TYR A 85 5.93 6.04 5.36
N SER A 86 5.10 6.95 5.89
CA SER A 86 3.65 6.75 5.93
C SER A 86 3.06 6.59 4.52
N TYR A 87 3.49 7.39 3.55
CA TYR A 87 3.03 7.26 2.16
C TYR A 87 3.49 5.93 1.54
N ILE A 88 4.73 5.53 1.80
CA ILE A 88 5.28 4.24 1.32
C ILE A 88 4.48 3.07 1.88
N GLU A 89 4.19 3.09 3.18
CA GLU A 89 3.42 2.02 3.84
C GLU A 89 2.03 1.89 3.21
N ASP A 90 1.31 3.00 3.07
CA ASP A 90 -0.01 3.03 2.46
C ASP A 90 0.01 2.48 1.02
N ASP A 91 0.97 2.91 0.20
CA ASP A 91 1.11 2.46 -1.18
C ASP A 91 1.42 0.95 -1.27
N ILE A 92 2.31 0.45 -0.42
CA ILE A 92 2.64 -0.98 -0.36
C ILE A 92 1.42 -1.81 0.04
N VAL A 93 0.67 -1.37 1.05
CA VAL A 93 -0.53 -2.07 1.53
C VAL A 93 -1.59 -2.14 0.42
N ILE A 94 -1.89 -1.02 -0.24
CA ILE A 94 -2.89 -0.97 -1.33
C ILE A 94 -2.46 -1.87 -2.49
N ASN A 95 -1.17 -1.89 -2.84
CA ASN A 95 -0.66 -2.75 -3.90
C ASN A 95 -0.67 -4.24 -3.54
N GLY A 96 -0.46 -4.58 -2.26
CA GLY A 96 -0.67 -5.93 -1.76
C GLY A 96 -2.10 -6.40 -2.00
N ILE A 97 -3.10 -5.53 -1.79
CA ILE A 97 -4.51 -5.82 -2.09
C ILE A 97 -4.72 -6.02 -3.60
N ARG A 98 -4.14 -5.16 -4.44
CA ARG A 98 -4.22 -5.30 -5.92
C ARG A 98 -3.65 -6.64 -6.38
N LEU A 99 -2.49 -7.06 -5.86
CA LEU A 99 -1.88 -8.35 -6.18
C LEU A 99 -2.77 -9.53 -5.79
N LYS A 100 -3.39 -9.50 -4.59
CA LYS A 100 -4.35 -10.53 -4.17
C LYS A 100 -5.57 -10.60 -5.09
N HIS A 101 -6.06 -9.45 -5.54
CA HIS A 101 -7.16 -9.40 -6.50
C HIS A 101 -6.78 -9.98 -7.87
N ILE A 102 -5.60 -9.63 -8.39
CA ILE A 102 -5.06 -10.22 -9.64
C ILE A 102 -4.94 -11.74 -9.49
N ALA A 103 -4.37 -12.22 -8.39
CA ALA A 103 -4.23 -13.64 -8.12
C ALA A 103 -5.59 -14.36 -8.07
N SER A 104 -6.58 -13.76 -7.43
CA SER A 104 -7.95 -14.28 -7.38
C SER A 104 -8.57 -14.38 -8.78
N THR A 105 -8.45 -13.31 -9.58
CA THR A 105 -8.93 -13.28 -10.97
C THR A 105 -8.26 -14.36 -11.82
N LEU A 106 -6.95 -14.57 -11.64
CA LEU A 106 -6.20 -15.62 -12.34
C LEU A 106 -6.72 -17.01 -11.99
N LEU A 107 -7.02 -17.28 -10.71
CA LEU A 107 -7.61 -18.56 -10.29
C LEU A 107 -9.01 -18.76 -10.84
N GLU A 108 -9.81 -17.71 -10.95
CA GLU A 108 -11.13 -17.78 -11.60
C GLU A 108 -11.01 -18.14 -13.08
N HIS A 109 -10.06 -17.53 -13.80
CA HIS A 109 -9.78 -17.88 -15.19
C HIS A 109 -9.27 -19.31 -15.34
N ALA A 110 -8.32 -19.73 -14.50
CA ALA A 110 -7.81 -21.10 -14.49
C ALA A 110 -8.91 -22.13 -14.19
N LYS A 111 -9.84 -21.81 -13.29
CA LYS A 111 -11.02 -22.65 -13.01
C LYS A 111 -11.94 -22.78 -14.23
N LYS A 112 -12.18 -21.68 -14.95
CA LYS A 112 -12.99 -21.67 -16.19
C LYS A 112 -12.33 -22.45 -17.32
N ALA A 113 -10.99 -22.49 -17.34
CA ALA A 113 -10.20 -23.26 -18.29
C ALA A 113 -9.92 -24.71 -17.82
N GLU A 114 -10.62 -25.19 -16.79
CA GLU A 114 -10.52 -26.56 -16.27
C GLU A 114 -9.13 -26.97 -15.76
N LEU A 115 -8.29 -26.00 -15.40
CA LEU A 115 -6.96 -26.22 -14.79
C LEU A 115 -7.07 -26.49 -13.28
N ILE A 116 -7.79 -27.55 -12.90
CA ILE A 116 -8.19 -27.84 -11.51
C ILE A 116 -6.99 -28.01 -10.59
N GLU A 117 -5.96 -28.74 -11.03
CA GLU A 117 -4.76 -29.00 -10.23
C GLU A 117 -4.02 -27.69 -9.89
N LEU A 118 -3.86 -26.80 -10.88
CA LEU A 118 -3.26 -25.49 -10.69
C LEU A 118 -4.02 -24.69 -9.63
N VAL A 119 -5.36 -24.67 -9.71
CA VAL A 119 -6.20 -23.95 -8.76
C VAL A 119 -6.02 -24.49 -7.34
N GLN A 120 -6.02 -25.82 -7.16
CA GLN A 120 -5.87 -26.44 -5.84
C GLN A 120 -4.49 -26.17 -5.23
N GLN A 121 -3.41 -26.35 -6.01
CA GLN A 121 -2.05 -26.09 -5.56
C GLN A 121 -1.86 -24.62 -5.17
N ARG A 122 -2.41 -23.69 -5.96
CA ARG A 122 -2.22 -22.26 -5.73
C ARG A 122 -3.11 -21.70 -4.63
N LYS A 123 -4.36 -22.16 -4.47
CA LYS A 123 -5.22 -21.77 -3.33
C LYS A 123 -4.57 -22.08 -1.98
N LYS A 124 -3.98 -23.28 -1.85
CA LYS A 124 -3.27 -23.69 -0.62
C LYS A 124 -2.07 -22.80 -0.33
N LYS A 125 -1.35 -22.37 -1.37
CA LYS A 125 -0.12 -21.56 -1.24
C LYS A 125 -0.40 -20.07 -1.00
N TRP A 126 -1.37 -19.50 -1.71
CA TRP A 126 -1.54 -18.04 -1.77
C TRP A 126 -2.38 -17.46 -0.63
N GLN A 127 -3.09 -18.29 0.14
CA GLN A 127 -3.87 -17.86 1.32
C GLN A 127 -4.63 -16.54 1.06
N LEU A 128 -5.36 -16.48 -0.06
CA LEU A 128 -5.97 -15.24 -0.55
C LEU A 128 -7.10 -14.70 0.35
N ASP A 129 -7.44 -15.45 1.42
CA ASP A 129 -8.41 -15.07 2.44
C ASP A 129 -7.74 -14.96 3.82
N LYS A 130 -7.62 -13.71 4.30
CA LYS A 130 -7.62 -13.30 5.72
C LYS A 130 -8.33 -11.96 5.80
#